data_AF-A0A843U655-F1
#
_entry.id   AF-A0A843U655-F1
#
_cell.length_a   1.000
_cell.length_b   1.000
_cell.length_c   1.000
_cell.angle_alpha   90.00
_cell.angle_beta   90.00
_cell.angle_gamma   90.00
#
_symmetry.space_group_name_H-M   'P 1'
#
loop_
_entity.id
_entity.type
_entity.pdbx_description
1 polymer ?
#
loop_
_entity_poly.entity_id
_entity_poly.type
_entity_poly.pdbx_seq_one_letter_code
_entity_poly.pdbx_strand_id
1 'polypeptide(L)'
;GAMENKSLNIFNSKLVLASPETATDGDYGAILGVIGHEYFHNWTGNRVTCRDWFQLSLKEGLTVFRDQEFSSDMGSRTVKRIADVSRLRNYQFPQGAEVVRMYKTLLGSTGFRKAAEAMRRGEAPLQRLAFAKFTEANASIAFAVASGASGTSTA
;
A
#
# COMPACT_ATOMS: atom_id res chain seq x y z
N GLY A 1 9.72 -0.64 -12.48
CA GLY A 1 8.42 -0.74 -11.81
C GLY A 1 7.40 -1.29 -12.79
N ALA A 2 6.12 -1.04 -12.51
CA ALA A 2 5.01 -1.34 -13.40
C ALA A 2 4.00 -0.18 -13.35
N MET A 3 2.97 -0.24 -14.17
CA MET A 3 1.96 0.80 -14.29
C MET A 3 0.57 0.18 -14.45
N GLU A 4 -0.37 0.64 -13.63
CA GLU A 4 -1.73 0.15 -13.45
C GLU A 4 -2.75 0.65 -14.48
N ASN A 5 -2.31 0.91 -15.72
CA ASN A 5 -3.18 1.34 -16.80
C ASN A 5 -4.41 0.42 -16.90
N LYS A 6 -5.61 1.00 -16.83
CA LYS A 6 -6.85 0.22 -16.68
C LYS A 6 -6.98 -0.84 -17.77
N SER A 7 -6.97 -2.11 -17.36
CA SER A 7 -7.06 -3.28 -18.24
C SER A 7 -5.90 -3.47 -19.22
N LEU A 8 -4.80 -2.72 -19.08
CA LEU A 8 -3.61 -2.80 -19.92
C LEU A 8 -2.35 -2.48 -19.11
N ASN A 9 -2.16 -3.20 -18.01
CA ASN A 9 -0.99 -2.99 -17.15
C ASN A 9 0.31 -3.19 -17.94
N ILE A 10 1.26 -2.26 -17.78
CA ILE A 10 2.57 -2.32 -18.43
C ILE A 10 3.62 -2.59 -17.36
N PHE A 11 4.43 -3.63 -17.56
CA PHE A 11 5.43 -4.04 -16.60
C PHE A 11 6.83 -3.95 -17.18
N ASN A 12 7.81 -3.57 -16.35
CA ASN A 12 9.21 -3.81 -16.66
C ASN A 12 9.46 -5.34 -16.70
N SER A 13 10.21 -5.83 -17.69
CA SER A 13 10.47 -7.26 -17.87
C SER A 13 11.08 -7.94 -16.64
N LYS A 14 11.89 -7.22 -15.86
CA LYS A 14 12.46 -7.70 -14.58
C LYS A 14 11.39 -8.11 -13.57
N LEU A 15 10.17 -7.57 -13.68
CA LEU A 15 9.06 -7.81 -12.76
C LEU A 15 7.98 -8.71 -13.40
N VAL A 16 8.33 -9.47 -14.43
CA VAL A 16 7.44 -10.45 -15.08
C VAL A 16 8.17 -11.73 -15.46
N LEU A 17 9.34 -11.62 -16.08
CA LEU A 17 10.06 -12.77 -16.62
C LEU A 17 10.87 -13.44 -15.52
N ALA A 18 10.60 -14.72 -15.25
CA ALA A 18 11.36 -15.53 -14.31
C ALA A 18 11.43 -16.99 -14.76
N SER A 19 12.61 -17.59 -14.65
CA SER A 19 12.83 -19.03 -14.75
C SER A 19 13.73 -19.49 -13.60
N PRO A 20 13.69 -20.77 -13.20
CA PRO A 20 14.53 -21.29 -12.11
C PRO A 20 16.03 -21.08 -12.34
N GLU A 21 16.48 -20.99 -13.60
CA GLU A 21 17.88 -20.81 -13.98
C GLU A 21 18.32 -19.34 -13.93
N THR A 22 17.38 -18.39 -13.95
CA THR A 22 17.67 -16.96 -14.17
C THR A 22 17.14 -16.03 -13.08
N ALA A 23 16.22 -16.50 -12.24
CA ALA A 23 15.57 -15.70 -11.21
C ALA A 23 15.80 -16.31 -9.82
N THR A 24 16.08 -15.44 -8.84
CA THR A 24 16.20 -15.83 -7.44
C THR A 24 14.83 -15.91 -6.77
N ASP A 25 14.74 -16.55 -5.61
CA ASP A 25 13.52 -16.52 -4.77
C ASP A 25 13.06 -15.09 -4.46
N GLY A 26 14.02 -14.16 -4.32
CA GLY A 26 13.75 -12.74 -4.13
C GLY A 26 13.08 -12.10 -5.35
N ASP A 27 13.47 -12.50 -6.56
CA ASP A 27 12.85 -12.05 -7.80
C ASP A 27 11.43 -12.60 -7.96
N TYR A 28 11.22 -13.89 -7.67
CA TYR A 28 9.88 -14.50 -7.64
C TYR A 28 8.96 -13.79 -6.65
N GLY A 29 9.45 -13.49 -5.44
CA GLY A 29 8.70 -12.73 -4.44
C GLY A 29 8.38 -11.30 -4.89
N ALA A 30 9.32 -10.63 -5.58
CA ALA A 30 9.11 -9.29 -6.11
C ALA A 30 8.07 -9.28 -7.25
N ILE A 31 8.13 -10.25 -8.17
CA ILE A 31 7.15 -10.43 -9.26
C ILE A 31 5.74 -10.64 -8.69
N LEU A 32 5.60 -11.57 -7.73
CA LEU A 32 4.34 -11.83 -7.05
C LEU A 32 3.75 -10.56 -6.42
N GLY A 33 4.58 -9.84 -5.67
CA GLY A 33 4.18 -8.60 -5.01
C GLY A 33 3.72 -7.53 -5.99
N VAL A 34 4.49 -7.28 -7.06
CA VAL A 34 4.19 -6.23 -8.05
C VAL A 34 2.99 -6.59 -8.91
N ILE A 35 2.84 -7.84 -9.38
CA ILE A 35 1.64 -8.25 -10.12
C ILE A 35 0.38 -8.06 -9.25
N GLY A 36 0.45 -8.46 -7.97
CA GLY A 36 -0.62 -8.21 -7.02
C GLY A 36 -0.92 -6.72 -6.84
N HIS A 37 0.12 -5.91 -6.65
CA HIS A 37 0.03 -4.45 -6.50
C HIS A 37 -0.72 -3.80 -7.68
N GLU A 38 -0.28 -4.05 -8.91
CA GLU A 38 -0.91 -3.45 -10.09
C GLU A 38 -2.34 -3.96 -10.30
N TYR A 39 -2.63 -5.21 -9.95
CA TYR A 39 -4.00 -5.73 -9.98
C TYR A 39 -4.89 -5.04 -8.94
N PHE A 40 -4.36 -4.76 -7.75
CA PHE A 40 -5.11 -4.13 -6.67
C PHE A 40 -5.46 -2.67 -6.94
N HIS A 41 -4.60 -1.95 -7.66
CA HIS A 41 -4.89 -0.60 -8.16
C HIS A 41 -6.18 -0.53 -8.99
N ASN A 42 -6.64 -1.64 -9.58
CA ASN A 42 -7.91 -1.69 -10.30
C ASN A 42 -9.10 -1.17 -9.47
N TRP A 43 -9.05 -1.36 -8.16
CA TRP A 43 -10.02 -0.81 -7.20
C TRP A 43 -9.46 0.40 -6.46
N THR A 44 -8.27 0.29 -5.86
CA THR A 44 -7.67 1.31 -4.98
C THR A 44 -6.72 2.25 -5.75
N GLY A 45 -7.21 2.82 -6.84
CA GLY A 45 -6.47 3.75 -7.68
C GLY A 45 -7.21 4.10 -8.96
N ASN A 46 -7.85 3.10 -9.58
CA ASN A 46 -8.57 3.26 -10.84
C ASN A 46 -10.07 3.50 -10.62
N ARG A 47 -10.76 2.62 -9.88
CA ARG A 47 -12.21 2.80 -9.62
C ARG A 47 -12.49 3.86 -8.56
N VAL A 48 -11.62 3.97 -7.56
CA VAL A 48 -11.55 5.11 -6.64
C VAL A 48 -10.19 5.76 -6.86
N THR A 49 -10.19 6.95 -7.45
CA THR A 49 -8.96 7.64 -7.88
C THR A 49 -8.72 8.91 -7.07
N CYS A 50 -7.49 9.42 -7.12
CA CYS A 50 -7.09 10.65 -6.43
C CYS A 50 -7.80 11.85 -7.06
N ARG A 51 -8.31 12.77 -6.22
CA ARG A 51 -8.85 14.04 -6.71
C ARG A 51 -7.73 14.95 -7.25
N ASP A 52 -6.57 14.88 -6.59
CA ASP A 52 -5.38 15.66 -6.90
C ASP A 52 -4.12 14.88 -6.47
N TRP A 53 -2.96 15.31 -6.99
CA TRP A 53 -1.69 14.58 -6.79
C TRP A 53 -1.16 14.60 -5.35
N PHE A 54 -1.64 15.49 -4.49
CA PHE A 54 -1.27 15.46 -3.07
C PHE A 54 -1.85 14.24 -2.35
N GLN A 55 -2.87 13.59 -2.95
CA GLN A 55 -3.47 12.36 -2.44
C GLN A 55 -2.78 11.09 -2.95
N LEU A 56 -1.66 11.20 -3.68
CA LEU A 56 -0.95 10.05 -4.24
C LEU A 56 -0.56 9.03 -3.14
N SER A 57 -0.07 9.51 -2.00
CA SER A 57 0.28 8.66 -0.84
C SER A 57 -0.87 7.81 -0.31
N LEU A 58 -2.12 8.23 -0.56
CA LEU A 58 -3.30 7.47 -0.15
C LEU A 58 -3.62 6.33 -1.12
N LYS A 59 -3.56 6.61 -2.43
CA LYS A 59 -3.66 5.57 -3.48
C LYS A 59 -2.53 4.56 -3.33
N GLU A 60 -1.29 5.03 -3.29
CA GLU A 60 -0.13 4.17 -3.20
C GLU A 60 -0.05 3.47 -1.84
N GLY A 61 -0.30 4.18 -0.73
CA GLY A 61 -0.25 3.58 0.61
C GLY A 61 -1.26 2.46 0.81
N LEU A 62 -2.50 2.61 0.32
CA LEU A 62 -3.51 1.56 0.42
C LEU A 62 -3.19 0.37 -0.49
N THR A 63 -2.69 0.60 -1.71
CA THR A 63 -2.30 -0.49 -2.60
C THR A 63 -1.05 -1.22 -2.10
N VAL A 64 -0.05 -0.50 -1.57
CA VAL A 64 1.12 -1.10 -0.91
C VAL A 64 0.68 -1.97 0.27
N PHE A 65 -0.18 -1.45 1.14
CA PHE A 65 -0.71 -2.24 2.26
C PHE A 65 -1.37 -3.56 1.77
N ARG A 66 -2.12 -3.51 0.66
CA ARG A 66 -2.79 -4.68 0.09
C ARG A 66 -1.80 -5.69 -0.49
N ASP A 67 -0.74 -5.24 -1.16
CA ASP A 67 0.32 -6.15 -1.64
C ASP A 67 1.08 -6.81 -0.48
N GLN A 68 1.27 -6.10 0.62
CA GLN A 68 1.95 -6.62 1.80
C GLN A 68 1.15 -7.73 2.45
N GLU A 69 -0.17 -7.54 2.60
CA GLU A 69 -1.07 -8.58 3.12
C GLU A 69 -1.16 -9.78 2.17
N PHE A 70 -1.29 -9.54 0.87
CA PHE A 70 -1.29 -10.60 -0.14
C PHE A 70 -0.01 -11.44 -0.11
N SER A 71 1.16 -10.79 -0.14
CA SER A 71 2.45 -11.48 -0.08
C SER A 71 2.65 -12.23 1.24
N SER A 72 2.09 -11.70 2.33
CA SER A 72 2.12 -12.36 3.64
C SER A 72 1.29 -13.64 3.65
N ASP A 73 0.14 -13.65 2.95
CA ASP A 73 -0.76 -14.79 2.86
C ASP A 73 -0.26 -15.86 1.88
N MET A 74 0.43 -15.46 0.81
CA MET A 74 1.01 -16.39 -0.18
C MET A 74 2.34 -17.00 0.27
N GLY A 75 3.03 -16.36 1.23
CA GLY A 75 4.31 -16.80 1.75
C GLY A 75 4.32 -16.85 3.27
N SER A 76 5.33 -16.20 3.87
CA SER A 76 5.46 -16.11 5.32
C SER A 76 5.18 -14.69 5.80
N ARG A 77 4.09 -14.54 6.55
CA ARG A 77 3.69 -13.28 7.19
C ARG A 77 4.80 -12.68 8.05
N THR A 78 5.50 -13.50 8.83
CA THR A 78 6.61 -13.03 9.70
C THR A 78 7.77 -12.52 8.88
N VAL A 79 8.21 -13.27 7.85
CA VAL A 79 9.33 -12.85 6.98
C VAL A 79 8.98 -11.58 6.22
N LYS A 80 7.77 -11.51 5.64
CA LYS A 80 7.31 -10.32 4.93
C LYS A 80 7.29 -9.09 5.83
N ARG A 81 6.79 -9.23 7.06
CA ARG A 81 6.75 -8.12 8.01
C ARG A 81 8.14 -7.63 8.42
N ILE A 82 9.08 -8.56 8.67
CA ILE A 82 10.48 -8.19 8.96
C ILE A 82 11.10 -7.42 7.80
N ALA A 83 10.90 -7.89 6.55
CA ALA A 83 11.40 -7.22 5.37
C ALA A 83 10.81 -5.80 5.20
N ASP A 84 9.51 -5.64 5.44
CA ASP A 84 8.83 -4.33 5.34
C ASP A 84 9.31 -3.35 6.40
N VAL A 85 9.47 -3.78 7.65
CA VAL A 85 10.01 -2.95 8.74
C VAL A 85 11.47 -2.58 8.46
N SER A 86 12.28 -3.52 7.95
CA SER A 86 13.66 -3.24 7.55
C SER A 86 13.72 -2.17 6.45
N ARG A 87 12.85 -2.26 5.43
CA ARG A 87 12.74 -1.23 4.39
C ARG A 87 12.32 0.13 4.95
N LEU A 88 11.33 0.16 5.85
CA LEU A 88 10.88 1.39 6.51
C LEU A 88 12.02 2.10 7.25
N ARG A 89 12.83 1.33 7.98
CA ARG A 89 13.99 1.84 8.72
C ARG A 89 15.07 2.42 7.81
N ASN A 90 15.32 1.77 6.67
CA ASN A 90 16.45 2.09 5.81
C ASN A 90 16.16 3.17 4.77
N TYR A 91 14.93 3.29 4.29
CA TYR A 91 14.61 4.11 3.11
C TYR A 91 13.71 5.33 3.40
N GLN A 92 13.22 5.51 4.64
CA GLN A 92 12.39 6.65 5.08
C GLN A 92 11.17 7.00 4.18
N PHE A 93 10.69 6.06 3.36
CA PHE A 93 9.44 6.07 2.59
C PHE A 93 8.96 4.60 2.41
N PRO A 94 7.65 4.28 2.24
CA PRO A 94 6.46 5.13 2.23
C PRO A 94 5.61 4.90 3.51
N GLN A 95 5.49 5.92 4.37
CA GLN A 95 4.72 5.81 5.62
C GLN A 95 3.24 5.47 5.39
N GLY A 96 2.70 5.74 4.18
CA GLY A 96 1.29 5.53 3.85
C GLY A 96 0.78 4.12 4.15
N ALA A 97 1.53 3.07 3.83
CA ALA A 97 1.11 1.69 4.09
C ALA A 97 1.07 1.36 5.59
N GLU A 98 2.00 1.92 6.37
CA GLU A 98 2.03 1.75 7.82
C GLU A 98 0.92 2.55 8.52
N VAL A 99 0.57 3.72 7.99
CA VAL A 99 -0.62 4.46 8.43
C VAL A 99 -1.88 3.63 8.17
N VAL A 100 -2.03 3.04 6.97
CA VAL A 100 -3.15 2.15 6.65
C VAL A 100 -3.19 0.93 7.59
N ARG A 101 -2.02 0.36 7.90
CA ARG A 101 -1.89 -0.73 8.87
C ARG A 101 -2.32 -0.30 10.28
N MET A 102 -1.92 0.89 10.73
CA MET A 102 -2.36 1.46 12.01
C MET A 102 -3.89 1.56 12.08
N TYR A 103 -4.55 1.99 11.00
CA TYR A 103 -6.02 1.99 10.93
C TYR A 103 -6.62 0.60 11.03
N LYS A 104 -6.03 -0.41 10.38
CA LYS A 104 -6.49 -1.79 10.53
C LYS A 104 -6.36 -2.29 11.96
N THR A 105 -5.29 -1.90 12.67
CA THR A 105 -5.12 -2.21 14.09
C THR A 105 -6.20 -1.53 14.95
N LEU A 106 -6.45 -0.24 14.75
CA LEU A 106 -7.42 0.53 15.54
C LEU A 106 -8.88 0.11 15.28
N LEU A 107 -9.23 -0.18 14.02
CA LEU A 107 -10.59 -0.55 13.63
C LEU A 107 -10.87 -2.06 13.76
N GLY A 108 -9.82 -2.86 13.95
CA GLY A 108 -9.86 -4.31 13.83
C GLY A 108 -10.20 -4.80 12.40
N SER A 109 -10.03 -6.10 12.18
CA SER A 109 -10.26 -6.71 10.85
C SER A 109 -11.67 -6.50 10.30
N THR A 110 -12.69 -6.54 11.17
CA THR A 110 -14.09 -6.37 10.76
C THR A 110 -14.39 -4.92 10.38
N GLY A 111 -13.95 -3.94 11.18
CA GLY A 111 -14.16 -2.53 10.88
C GLY A 111 -13.42 -2.11 9.60
N PHE A 112 -12.18 -2.56 9.44
CA PHE A 112 -11.39 -2.30 8.25
C PHE A 112 -12.02 -2.92 6.99
N ARG A 113 -12.56 -4.15 7.08
CA ARG A 113 -13.24 -4.81 5.96
C ARG A 113 -14.50 -4.06 5.53
N LYS A 114 -15.34 -3.65 6.48
CA LYS A 114 -16.54 -2.84 6.19
C LYS A 114 -16.18 -1.54 5.46
N ALA A 115 -15.12 -0.86 5.89
CA ALA A 115 -14.63 0.33 5.21
C ALA A 115 -14.15 0.03 3.77
N ALA A 116 -13.42 -1.06 3.56
CA ALA A 116 -12.98 -1.49 2.24
C ALA A 116 -14.14 -1.89 1.31
N GLU A 117 -15.18 -2.53 1.84
CA GLU A 117 -16.39 -2.89 1.10
C GLU A 117 -17.19 -1.66 0.67
N ALA A 118 -17.28 -0.64 1.53
CA ALA A 118 -17.89 0.65 1.16
C ALA A 118 -17.13 1.31 0.00
N MET A 119 -15.79 1.30 0.03
CA MET A 119 -14.96 1.78 -1.09
C MET A 119 -15.23 1.01 -2.38
N ARG A 120 -15.32 -0.33 -2.29
CA ARG A 120 -15.63 -1.21 -3.44
C ARG A 120 -16.99 -0.88 -4.06
N ARG A 121 -18.01 -0.60 -3.24
CA ARG A 121 -19.38 -0.37 -3.72
C ARG A 121 -19.59 0.96 -4.45
N GLY A 122 -18.62 1.89 -4.42
CA GLY A 122 -18.79 3.16 -5.14
C GLY A 122 -19.64 4.19 -4.38
N GLU A 123 -19.90 4.00 -3.09
CA GLU A 123 -20.77 4.87 -2.30
C GLU A 123 -20.03 6.20 -1.99
N ALA A 124 -20.19 7.19 -2.87
CA ALA A 124 -19.48 8.46 -2.88
C ALA A 124 -19.39 9.20 -1.51
N PRO A 125 -20.42 9.21 -0.64
CA PRO A 125 -20.32 9.84 0.68
C PRO A 125 -19.36 9.12 1.64
N LEU A 126 -19.34 7.78 1.58
CA LEU A 126 -18.46 6.95 2.41
C LEU A 126 -17.03 6.91 1.87
N GLN A 127 -16.84 7.01 0.57
CA GLN A 127 -15.53 7.18 -0.05
C GLN A 127 -14.88 8.49 0.39
N ARG A 128 -15.62 9.61 0.35
CA ARG A 128 -15.13 10.89 0.87
C ARG A 128 -14.83 10.83 2.36
N LEU A 129 -15.65 10.14 3.17
CA LEU A 129 -15.42 10.04 4.62
C LEU A 129 -14.22 9.14 4.96
N ALA A 130 -14.06 8.01 4.28
CA ALA A 130 -12.90 7.14 4.43
C ALA A 130 -11.63 7.88 4.00
N PHE A 131 -11.61 8.44 2.78
CA PHE A 131 -10.47 9.21 2.27
C PHE A 131 -10.18 10.44 3.12
N ALA A 132 -11.18 11.19 3.58
CA ALA A 132 -10.99 12.35 4.45
C ALA A 132 -10.36 11.95 5.79
N LYS A 133 -10.88 10.89 6.43
CA LYS A 133 -10.29 10.39 7.68
C LYS A 133 -8.84 9.92 7.50
N PHE A 134 -8.53 9.20 6.43
CA PHE A 134 -7.16 8.79 6.11
C PHE A 134 -6.25 9.99 5.76
N THR A 135 -6.77 11.00 5.05
CA THR A 135 -6.02 12.21 4.66
C THR A 135 -5.71 13.09 5.86
N GLU A 136 -6.65 13.26 6.79
CA GLU A 136 -6.49 14.03 8.02
C GLU A 136 -5.39 13.44 8.93
N ALA A 137 -5.32 12.11 9.05
CA ALA A 137 -4.22 11.47 9.78
C ALA A 137 -2.88 11.53 9.05
N ASN A 138 -2.86 11.39 7.72
CA ASN A 138 -1.63 11.57 6.94
C ASN A 138 -1.12 13.01 7.05
N ALA A 139 -1.99 14.01 7.05
CA ALA A 139 -1.62 15.41 7.26
C ALA A 139 -1.11 15.65 8.69
N SER A 140 -1.69 14.99 9.70
CA SER A 140 -1.25 15.10 11.10
C SER A 140 0.15 14.48 11.31
N ILE A 141 0.43 13.37 10.64
CA ILE A 141 1.74 12.71 10.67
C ILE A 141 2.76 13.49 9.83
N ALA A 142 2.37 13.97 8.64
CA ALA A 142 3.22 14.80 7.80
C ALA A 142 3.56 16.15 8.48
N PHE A 143 2.61 16.74 9.21
CA PHE A 143 2.84 17.92 10.05
C PHE A 143 3.83 17.60 11.17
N ALA A 144 3.68 16.46 11.88
CA ALA A 144 4.64 16.03 12.90
C ALA A 144 6.06 15.81 12.33
N VAL A 145 6.17 15.25 11.13
CA VAL A 145 7.46 15.05 10.43
C VAL A 145 8.04 16.38 9.92
N ALA A 146 7.21 17.27 9.37
CA ALA A 146 7.63 18.58 8.85
C ALA A 146 7.94 19.61 9.94
N SER A 147 7.34 19.49 11.13
CA SER A 147 7.59 20.34 12.30
C SER A 147 8.90 20.02 13.03
N GLY A 148 9.80 19.23 12.42
CA GLY A 148 11.12 18.93 12.98
C GLY A 148 11.21 17.67 13.82
N ALA A 149 10.19 16.79 13.85
CA ALA A 149 10.35 15.43 14.38
C ALA A 149 10.94 14.48 13.31
N SER A 150 11.93 14.94 12.54
CA SER A 150 12.69 14.13 11.57
C SER A 150 13.69 13.17 12.24
N GLY A 151 13.39 12.75 13.46
CA GLY A 151 14.04 11.64 14.14
C GLY A 151 13.03 10.53 14.30
N THR A 152 13.42 9.30 13.99
CA THR A 152 12.79 8.12 14.59
C THR A 152 12.51 8.44 16.07
N SER A 153 11.23 8.37 16.48
CA SER A 153 10.85 8.47 17.89
C SER A 153 11.55 7.36 18.65
N THR A 154 12.72 7.66 19.22
CA THR A 154 13.41 6.78 20.15
C THR A 154 12.67 6.86 21.48
N ALA A 155 11.94 5.78 21.80
CA ALA A 155 11.73 5.41 23.19
C ALA A 155 13.00 4.72 23.71
#